data_AF-A0A1H3R2R3-F1
#
_entry.id   AF-A0A1H3R2R3-F1
#
_cell.length_a   1.000
_cell.length_b   1.000
_cell.length_c   1.000
_cell.angle_alpha   90.00
_cell.angle_beta   90.00
_cell.angle_gamma   90.00
#
_symmetry.space_group_name_H-M   'P 1'
#
loop_
_entity.id
_entity.type
_entity.pdbx_description
1 polymer ?
#
loop_
_entity_poly.entity_id
_entity_poly.type
_entity_poly.pdbx_seq_one_letter_code
_entity_poly.pdbx_strand_id
1 'polypeptide(L)'
;MGAAIRQLFAVGNGDATATVTMDLGSPQTFLAWGAITWIDSTATFDRDNAVGIDITHVDGVRTGTALQGGDHLGDPGALKNLHQGAVFRFGRTVTFRLRAFHGEDLNALGYGIAITNP
;
A
#
# COMPACT_ATOMS: atom_id res chain seq x y z
N MET A 1 -6.79 -23.90 -3.06
CA MET A 1 -6.39 -22.50 -3.31
C MET A 1 -6.90 -21.68 -2.15
N GLY A 2 -6.01 -21.09 -1.36
CA GLY A 2 -6.38 -20.21 -0.24
C GLY A 2 -6.44 -18.76 -0.73
N ALA A 3 -7.42 -17.99 -0.26
CA ALA A 3 -7.47 -16.56 -0.47
C ALA A 3 -7.54 -15.85 0.89
N ALA A 4 -6.71 -14.84 1.09
CA ALA A 4 -6.71 -14.00 2.28
C ALA A 4 -6.94 -12.54 1.88
N ILE A 5 -7.87 -11.89 2.57
CA ILE A 5 -8.22 -10.48 2.35
C ILE A 5 -7.98 -9.72 3.65
N ARG A 6 -7.36 -8.54 3.57
CA ARG A 6 -7.22 -7.59 4.68
C ARG A 6 -7.64 -6.20 4.22
N GLN A 7 -8.43 -5.53 5.06
CA GLN A 7 -8.87 -4.16 4.80
C GLN A 7 -7.80 -3.18 5.30
N LEU A 8 -7.55 -2.10 4.55
CA LEU A 8 -6.73 -0.96 4.96
C LEU A 8 -7.58 0.29 4.97
N PHE A 9 -7.65 0.95 6.12
CA PHE A 9 -8.34 2.24 6.28
C PHE A 9 -7.29 3.33 6.51
N ALA A 10 -7.17 4.29 5.59
CA ALA A 10 -6.38 5.50 5.79
C ALA A 10 -7.34 6.69 5.98
N VAL A 11 -7.57 7.05 7.24
CA VAL A 11 -8.40 8.19 7.65
C VAL A 11 -7.46 9.33 8.05
N GLY A 12 -7.63 10.50 7.46
CA GLY A 12 -6.81 11.68 7.68
C GLY A 12 -7.16 12.41 8.99
N ASN A 13 -6.12 12.79 9.72
CA ASN A 13 -6.04 13.94 10.64
C ASN A 13 -4.55 14.34 10.80
N GLY A 14 -3.82 14.47 9.68
CA GLY A 14 -2.43 14.96 9.66
C GLY A 14 -1.41 14.02 9.00
N ASP A 15 -1.57 12.71 9.13
CA ASP A 15 -0.76 11.71 8.41
C ASP A 15 -1.69 10.66 7.77
N ALA A 16 -2.15 10.90 6.53
CA ALA A 16 -3.06 10.00 5.83
C ALA A 16 -2.34 8.75 5.27
N THR A 17 -1.60 8.04 6.13
CA THR A 17 -0.93 6.78 5.81
C THR A 17 -1.47 5.67 6.71
N ALA A 18 -1.87 4.56 6.11
CA ALA A 18 -2.22 3.33 6.82
C ALA A 18 -1.34 2.19 6.36
N THR A 19 -0.90 1.35 7.30
CA THR A 19 -0.13 0.14 7.01
C THR A 19 -0.82 -1.07 7.60
N VAL A 20 -0.76 -2.20 6.90
CA VAL A 20 -1.18 -3.49 7.47
C VAL A 20 -0.21 -4.57 7.02
N THR A 21 0.15 -5.45 7.95
CA THR A 21 0.90 -6.68 7.64
C THR A 21 -0.05 -7.87 7.67
N MET A 22 -0.11 -8.60 6.57
CA MET A 22 -0.85 -9.85 6.45
C MET A 22 0.10 -11.01 6.68
N ASP A 23 -0.18 -11.85 7.69
CA ASP A 23 0.50 -13.14 7.92
C ASP A 23 -0.30 -14.26 7.24
N LEU A 24 0.36 -15.01 6.35
CA LEU A 24 -0.19 -16.15 5.63
C LEU A 24 -0.13 -17.46 6.43
N GLY A 25 0.42 -17.43 7.66
CA GLY A 25 0.51 -18.56 8.59
C GLY A 25 1.75 -19.43 8.38
N SER A 26 2.17 -19.63 7.14
CA SER A 26 3.39 -20.34 6.76
C SER A 26 4.06 -19.74 5.52
N PRO A 27 5.39 -19.92 5.35
CA PRO A 27 6.07 -19.55 4.11
C PRO A 27 5.50 -20.32 2.91
N GLN A 28 5.01 -19.60 1.91
CA GLN A 28 4.42 -20.17 0.69
C GLN A 28 4.55 -19.21 -0.49
N THR A 29 4.24 -19.70 -1.68
CA THR A 29 4.18 -18.85 -2.87
C THR A 29 2.85 -18.12 -2.93
N PHE A 30 2.88 -16.81 -3.15
CA PHE A 30 1.68 -15.98 -3.23
C PHE A 30 1.79 -14.89 -4.30
N LEU A 31 0.62 -14.46 -4.78
CA LEU A 31 0.43 -13.21 -5.51
C LEU A 31 -0.30 -12.24 -4.57
N ALA A 32 0.24 -11.04 -4.39
CA ALA A 32 -0.37 -10.00 -3.58
C ALA A 32 -0.46 -8.66 -4.32
N TRP A 33 -1.53 -7.90 -4.09
CA TRP A 33 -1.73 -6.56 -4.63
C TRP A 33 -2.64 -5.71 -3.74
N GLY A 34 -2.57 -4.40 -3.93
CA GLY A 34 -3.50 -3.44 -3.31
C GLY A 34 -4.61 -3.03 -4.27
N ALA A 35 -5.81 -2.77 -3.74
CA ALA A 35 -6.91 -2.15 -4.48
C ALA A 35 -7.48 -0.97 -3.69
N ILE A 36 -7.49 0.22 -4.29
CA ILE A 36 -8.21 1.37 -3.74
C ILE A 36 -9.68 1.18 -4.05
N THR A 37 -10.55 1.34 -3.05
CA THR A 37 -11.99 1.14 -3.18
C THR A 37 -12.76 2.44 -3.11
N TRP A 38 -12.28 3.40 -2.34
CA TRP A 38 -12.94 4.67 -2.17
C TRP A 38 -11.93 5.77 -1.90
N ILE A 39 -12.21 6.93 -2.48
CA ILE A 39 -11.48 8.18 -2.27
C ILE A 39 -12.55 9.20 -1.95
N ASP A 40 -12.33 9.97 -0.88
CA ASP A 40 -13.21 11.03 -0.44
C ASP A 40 -12.43 12.32 -0.34
N SER A 41 -12.86 13.31 -1.08
CA SER A 41 -12.24 14.63 -1.05
C SER A 41 -12.97 15.47 -0.02
N THR A 42 -12.23 15.91 1.00
CA THR A 42 -12.75 16.75 2.09
C THR A 42 -12.78 18.23 1.73
N ALA A 43 -12.04 18.64 0.69
CA ALA A 43 -11.99 20.00 0.17
C ALA A 43 -12.05 20.05 -1.38
N THR A 44 -10.95 19.68 -2.04
CA THR A 44 -10.82 19.64 -3.52
C THR A 44 -9.87 18.51 -3.91
N PHE A 45 -10.20 17.75 -4.96
CA PHE A 45 -9.30 16.77 -5.56
C PHE A 45 -8.72 17.39 -6.84
N ASP A 46 -7.58 18.06 -6.71
CA ASP A 46 -6.87 18.70 -7.80
C ASP A 46 -5.55 17.99 -8.16
N ARG A 47 -4.65 18.68 -8.85
CA ARG A 47 -3.43 18.12 -9.44
C ARG A 47 -2.41 17.66 -8.40
N ASP A 48 -2.35 18.27 -7.23
CA ASP A 48 -1.34 17.91 -6.21
C ASP A 48 -1.80 16.74 -5.31
N ASN A 49 -3.09 16.46 -5.30
CA ASN A 49 -3.69 15.35 -4.61
C ASN A 49 -3.40 14.01 -5.31
N ALA A 50 -3.15 12.98 -4.52
CA ALA A 50 -3.01 11.62 -5.03
C ALA A 50 -3.38 10.61 -3.94
N VAL A 51 -3.68 9.39 -4.36
CA VAL A 51 -3.79 8.23 -3.47
C VAL A 51 -2.95 7.10 -4.04
N GLY A 52 -2.13 6.47 -3.21
CA GLY A 52 -1.30 5.33 -3.58
C GLY A 52 -1.51 4.17 -2.63
N ILE A 53 -1.65 2.96 -3.17
CA ILE A 53 -1.54 1.72 -2.41
C ILE A 53 -0.37 0.92 -2.95
N ASP A 54 0.54 0.54 -2.06
CA ASP A 54 1.75 -0.21 -2.41
C ASP A 54 2.08 -1.30 -1.39
N ILE A 55 2.95 -2.22 -1.80
CA ILE A 55 3.50 -3.27 -0.95
C ILE A 55 4.92 -2.84 -0.59
N THR A 56 5.17 -2.53 0.68
CA THR A 56 6.46 -1.99 1.12
C THR A 56 7.44 -3.07 1.53
N HIS A 57 6.94 -4.20 2.08
CA HIS A 57 7.77 -5.29 2.56
C HIS A 57 7.16 -6.66 2.29
N VAL A 58 8.02 -7.66 2.12
CA VAL A 58 7.71 -9.09 2.21
C VAL A 58 8.70 -9.71 3.21
N ASP A 59 8.22 -10.36 4.26
CA ASP A 59 9.07 -10.91 5.34
C ASP A 59 10.04 -9.89 5.94
N GLY A 60 9.58 -8.64 6.11
CA GLY A 60 10.40 -7.53 6.60
C GLY A 60 11.45 -7.03 5.59
N VAL A 61 11.59 -7.67 4.42
CA VAL A 61 12.47 -7.21 3.35
C VAL A 61 11.73 -6.22 2.47
N ARG A 62 12.33 -5.03 2.32
CA ARG A 62 11.78 -3.95 1.51
C ARG A 62 11.64 -4.38 0.04
N THR A 63 10.49 -4.10 -0.55
CA THR A 63 10.23 -4.31 -1.98
C THR A 63 10.87 -3.22 -2.85
N GLY A 64 10.90 -3.44 -4.17
CA GLY A 64 11.41 -2.45 -5.11
C GLY A 64 10.61 -1.13 -5.09
N THR A 65 11.31 -0.03 -5.29
CA THR A 65 10.68 1.27 -5.53
C THR A 65 10.07 1.29 -6.93
N ALA A 66 8.81 1.70 -7.05
CA ALA A 66 8.09 1.85 -8.32
C ALA A 66 8.12 3.30 -8.84
N LEU A 67 7.99 4.29 -7.93
CA LEU A 67 8.05 5.71 -8.27
C LEU A 67 8.73 6.50 -7.14
N GLN A 68 9.54 7.48 -7.52
CA GLN A 68 10.33 8.33 -6.61
C GLN A 68 10.57 9.71 -7.25
N GLY A 69 10.97 10.69 -6.44
CA GLY A 69 11.25 12.06 -6.88
C GLY A 69 10.01 12.94 -7.11
N GLY A 70 10.24 14.17 -7.56
CA GLY A 70 9.22 15.21 -7.66
C GLY A 70 8.77 15.76 -6.30
N ASP A 71 7.73 16.58 -6.30
CA ASP A 71 7.32 17.34 -5.12
C ASP A 71 6.69 16.47 -4.03
N HIS A 72 6.13 15.33 -4.40
CA HIS A 72 5.31 14.47 -3.53
C HIS A 72 6.05 13.25 -2.96
N LEU A 73 7.20 12.88 -3.54
CA LEU A 73 7.97 11.70 -3.14
C LEU A 73 9.34 12.12 -2.61
N GLY A 74 10.19 11.14 -2.32
CA GLY A 74 11.51 11.37 -1.76
C GLY A 74 12.62 11.03 -2.73
N ASP A 75 13.84 11.27 -2.25
CA ASP A 75 15.05 10.84 -2.90
C ASP A 75 15.09 9.32 -3.09
N PRO A 76 15.95 8.81 -3.99
CA PRO A 76 16.13 7.38 -4.14
C PRO A 76 16.39 6.66 -2.81
N GLY A 77 15.59 5.64 -2.52
CA GLY A 77 15.66 4.90 -1.26
C GLY A 77 14.89 5.51 -0.09
N ALA A 78 14.24 6.66 -0.22
CA ALA A 78 13.36 7.18 0.82
C ALA A 78 12.18 6.22 1.09
N LEU A 79 11.77 6.08 2.35
CA LEU A 79 10.61 5.26 2.71
C LEU A 79 9.29 5.86 2.19
N LYS A 80 9.24 7.18 1.96
CA LYS A 80 8.06 7.86 1.39
C LYS A 80 7.90 7.69 -0.13
N ASN A 81 8.75 6.90 -0.80
CA ASN A 81 8.57 6.59 -2.22
C ASN A 81 7.43 5.59 -2.41
N LEU A 82 6.85 5.52 -3.61
CA LEU A 82 5.88 4.47 -3.92
C LEU A 82 6.60 3.18 -4.27
N HIS A 83 6.13 2.08 -3.71
CA HIS A 83 6.67 0.74 -3.93
C HIS A 83 5.81 -0.06 -4.91
N GLN A 84 6.16 -1.32 -5.13
CA GLN A 84 5.43 -2.21 -6.03
C GLN A 84 3.94 -2.32 -5.62
N GLY A 85 3.03 -2.03 -6.55
CA GLY A 85 1.58 -2.18 -6.34
C GLY A 85 1.10 -3.64 -6.34
N ALA A 86 1.91 -4.55 -6.90
CA ALA A 86 1.69 -5.99 -6.90
C ALA A 86 3.02 -6.75 -6.85
N VAL A 87 3.03 -7.93 -6.23
CA VAL A 87 4.20 -8.82 -6.13
C VAL A 87 3.81 -10.29 -6.27
N PHE A 88 4.68 -11.06 -6.92
CA PHE A 88 4.67 -12.53 -6.89
C PHE A 88 5.95 -13.01 -6.21
N ARG A 89 5.82 -13.67 -5.05
CA ARG A 89 6.95 -14.00 -4.16
C ARG A 89 6.70 -15.28 -3.38
N PHE A 90 7.78 -15.86 -2.86
CA PHE A 90 7.75 -16.82 -1.76
C PHE A 90 7.98 -16.07 -0.45
N GLY A 91 7.15 -16.31 0.55
CA GLY A 91 7.28 -15.70 1.87
C GLY A 91 6.09 -15.99 2.78
N ARG A 92 6.07 -15.39 3.97
CA ARG A 92 5.01 -15.59 4.97
C ARG A 92 4.19 -14.34 5.23
N THR A 93 4.83 -13.18 5.25
CA THR A 93 4.22 -11.92 5.63
C THR A 93 4.35 -10.91 4.50
N VAL A 94 3.31 -10.10 4.29
CA VAL A 94 3.29 -9.03 3.29
C VAL A 94 2.73 -7.76 3.91
N THR A 95 3.47 -6.66 3.79
CA THR A 95 3.08 -5.36 4.33
C THR A 95 2.59 -4.44 3.23
N PHE A 96 1.31 -4.13 3.28
CA PHE A 96 0.67 -3.13 2.43
C PHE A 96 0.69 -1.77 3.10
N ARG A 97 0.69 -0.72 2.29
CA ARG A 97 0.55 0.65 2.74
C ARG A 97 -0.37 1.41 1.80
N LEU A 98 -1.34 2.10 2.37
CA LEU A 98 -2.20 3.07 1.71
C LEU A 98 -1.76 4.47 2.11
N ARG A 99 -1.69 5.39 1.16
CA ARG A 99 -1.34 6.79 1.40
C ARG A 99 -2.26 7.72 0.63
N ALA A 100 -2.81 8.71 1.31
CA ALA A 100 -3.35 9.91 0.68
C ALA A 100 -2.28 11.01 0.75
N PHE A 101 -1.95 11.58 -0.41
CA PHE A 101 -1.05 12.71 -0.54
C PHE A 101 -1.88 13.98 -0.31
N HIS A 102 -1.41 14.86 0.59
CA HIS A 102 -2.19 15.94 1.18
C HIS A 102 -3.40 15.40 1.97
N GLY A 103 -3.09 14.71 3.07
CA GLY A 103 -4.07 14.01 3.92
C GLY A 103 -5.08 14.89 4.65
N GLU A 104 -4.94 16.22 4.55
CA GLU A 104 -5.94 17.18 5.01
C GLU A 104 -7.13 17.25 4.03
N ASP A 105 -6.88 16.95 2.74
CA ASP A 105 -7.84 17.10 1.65
C ASP A 105 -8.44 15.76 1.16
N LEU A 106 -7.92 14.63 1.66
CA LEU A 106 -8.28 13.30 1.18
C LEU A 106 -8.38 12.25 2.30
N ASN A 107 -9.45 11.46 2.25
CA ASN A 107 -9.53 10.15 2.90
C ASN A 107 -9.50 9.04 1.85
N ALA A 108 -8.95 7.88 2.23
CA ALA A 108 -8.87 6.74 1.32
C ALA A 108 -9.17 5.41 2.03
N LEU A 109 -9.87 4.55 1.30
CA LEU A 109 -10.11 3.15 1.66
C LEU A 109 -9.48 2.24 0.61
N GLY A 110 -8.82 1.18 1.07
CA GLY A 110 -8.34 0.14 0.18
C GLY A 110 -8.27 -1.23 0.84
N TYR A 111 -7.89 -2.22 0.04
CA TYR A 111 -7.72 -3.59 0.47
C TYR A 111 -6.35 -4.10 0.03
N GLY A 112 -5.70 -4.84 0.93
CA GLY A 112 -4.57 -5.70 0.61
C GLY A 112 -5.10 -7.10 0.37
N ILE A 113 -4.79 -7.66 -0.80
CA ILE A 113 -5.27 -8.97 -1.23
C ILE A 113 -4.07 -9.86 -1.45
N ALA A 114 -4.14 -11.11 -0.96
CA ALA A 114 -3.17 -12.14 -1.29
C ALA A 114 -3.88 -13.46 -1.65
N ILE A 115 -3.43 -14.09 -2.72
CA ILE A 115 -3.84 -15.44 -3.12
C ILE A 115 -2.65 -16.38 -3.01
N THR A 116 -2.89 -17.56 -2.46
CA THR A 116 -1.86 -18.58 -2.26
C THR A 116 -2.13 -19.80 -3.11
N ASN A 117 -1.06 -20.35 -3.69
CA ASN A 117 -1.13 -21.69 -4.26
C ASN A 117 -1.11 -22.71 -3.11
N PRO A 118 -1.92 -23.79 -3.20
CA PRO A 118 -1.87 -24.87 -2.23
C PRO A 118 -0.52 -25.58 -2.20
#